data_AF-A0A822AYA3-F1
#
_entry.id   AF-A0A822AYA3-F1
#
_cell.length_a   1.000
_cell.length_b   1.000
_cell.length_c   1.000
_cell.angle_alpha   90.00
_cell.angle_beta   90.00
_cell.angle_gamma   90.00
#
_symmetry.space_group_name_H-M   'P 1'
#
loop_
_entity.id
_entity.type
_entity.pdbx_description
1 polymer ?
#
loop_
_entity_poly.entity_id
_entity_poly.type
_entity_poly.pdbx_seq_one_letter_code
_entity_poly.pdbx_strand_id
1 'polypeptide(L)'
;MATGGGEEAITQRILRITDIAQEPLEFIAPIGGYEEMPLVPLEIAVEPLVRILPAIQSHAYVAKQRCDRTMFTLHCLSAKDIRKHSYYPAEDEVLLMPATQFEVIGCLNQGDLHIIQLEETRPPHPLLLPVQIVVPPSINPTPS
;
A
#
# COMPACT_ATOMS: atom_id res chain seq x y z
N MET A 1 -36.22 -5.95 17.73
CA MET A 1 -34.83 -6.17 18.18
C MET A 1 -34.06 -6.69 16.97
N ALA A 2 -33.06 -5.94 16.50
CA ALA A 2 -32.27 -6.28 15.32
C ALA A 2 -30.79 -6.34 15.71
N THR A 3 -30.24 -7.55 15.79
CA THR A 3 -28.82 -7.84 16.02
C THR A 3 -28.41 -8.91 15.00
N GLY A 4 -28.10 -8.49 13.76
CA GLY A 4 -27.73 -9.40 12.67
C GLY A 4 -26.68 -8.87 11.71
N GLY A 5 -26.15 -7.66 11.92
CA GLY A 5 -25.19 -7.04 10.98
C GLY A 5 -23.71 -7.21 11.33
N GLY A 6 -23.38 -7.73 12.52
CA GLY A 6 -22.00 -7.77 13.02
C GLY A 6 -21.18 -8.96 12.49
N GLU A 7 -21.77 -10.14 12.43
CA GLU A 7 -21.07 -11.38 12.05
C GLU A 7 -20.79 -11.45 10.54
N GLU A 8 -21.68 -10.90 9.73
CA GLU A 8 -21.58 -10.91 8.26
C GLU A 8 -20.39 -10.06 7.77
N ALA A 9 -20.16 -8.91 8.41
CA ALA A 9 -19.02 -8.03 8.13
C ALA A 9 -17.67 -8.64 8.53
N ILE A 10 -17.64 -9.42 9.61
CA ILE A 10 -16.44 -10.14 10.07
C ILE A 10 -16.13 -11.29 9.10
N THR A 11 -17.15 -12.03 8.68
CA THR A 11 -17.01 -13.14 7.73
C THR A 11 -16.51 -12.66 6.37
N GLN A 12 -17.06 -11.55 5.86
CA GLN A 12 -16.59 -10.88 4.63
C GLN A 12 -15.12 -10.40 4.73
N ARG A 13 -14.67 -9.98 5.91
CA ARG A 13 -13.26 -9.58 6.14
C ARG A 13 -12.30 -10.77 6.18
N ILE A 14 -12.71 -11.88 6.78
CA ILE A 14 -11.90 -13.09 6.88
C ILE A 14 -11.72 -13.75 5.51
N LEU A 15 -12.74 -13.71 4.64
CA LEU A 15 -12.67 -14.31 3.30
C LEU A 15 -11.64 -13.65 2.36
N ARG A 16 -11.30 -12.36 2.56
CA ARG A 16 -10.30 -11.66 1.71
C ARG A 16 -8.84 -12.05 2.00
N ILE A 17 -8.58 -12.84 3.04
CA ILE A 17 -7.22 -13.21 3.46
C ILE A 17 -6.94 -14.69 3.12
N THR A 18 -7.96 -15.47 2.78
CA THR A 18 -7.86 -16.93 2.64
C THR A 18 -7.48 -17.44 1.25
N ASP A 19 -7.46 -16.58 0.23
CA ASP A 19 -7.09 -16.95 -1.14
C ASP A 19 -5.58 -17.01 -1.39
N ILE A 20 -4.76 -16.42 -0.50
CA ILE A 20 -3.29 -16.46 -0.57
C ILE A 20 -2.74 -17.89 -0.70
N ALA A 21 -3.35 -18.87 -0.03
CA ALA A 21 -2.90 -20.26 -0.09
C ALA A 21 -3.13 -20.94 -1.47
N GLN A 22 -3.98 -20.36 -2.31
CA GLN A 22 -4.30 -20.82 -3.66
C GLN A 22 -3.72 -19.90 -4.74
N GLU A 23 -3.03 -18.82 -4.37
CA GLU A 23 -2.38 -17.94 -5.33
C GLU A 23 -1.23 -18.70 -6.03
N PRO A 24 -1.14 -18.62 -7.37
CA PRO A 24 -0.01 -19.17 -8.10
C PRO A 24 1.30 -18.57 -7.58
N LEU A 25 2.29 -19.41 -7.24
CA LEU A 25 3.64 -18.96 -6.85
C LEU A 25 4.46 -18.45 -8.06
N GLU A 26 3.80 -18.11 -9.15
CA GLU A 26 4.43 -17.57 -10.34
C GLU A 26 4.77 -16.10 -10.10
N PHE A 27 6.03 -15.75 -10.29
CA PHE A 27 6.45 -14.36 -10.28
C PHE A 27 5.90 -13.67 -11.53
N ILE A 28 4.84 -12.88 -11.35
CA ILE A 28 4.30 -12.03 -12.40
C ILE A 28 5.21 -10.81 -12.51
N ALA A 29 5.88 -10.66 -13.66
CA ALA A 29 6.66 -9.46 -13.92
C ALA A 29 5.74 -8.23 -13.90
N PRO A 30 6.22 -7.06 -13.43
CA PRO A 30 5.47 -5.82 -13.53
C PRO A 30 5.00 -5.54 -14.96
N ILE A 31 3.87 -4.87 -15.08
CA ILE A 31 3.29 -4.53 -16.38
C ILE A 31 4.19 -3.47 -17.04
N GLY A 32 5.05 -3.93 -17.95
CA GLY A 32 6.00 -3.10 -18.66
C GLY A 32 5.34 -2.03 -19.55
N GLY A 33 6.03 -0.91 -19.75
CA GLY A 33 5.68 0.17 -20.68
C GLY A 33 4.85 1.31 -20.09
N TYR A 34 4.44 1.19 -18.83
CA TYR A 34 3.66 2.21 -18.11
C TYR A 34 4.53 3.12 -17.23
N GLU A 35 5.81 2.81 -17.06
CA GLU A 35 6.75 3.56 -16.22
C GLU A 35 7.00 4.95 -16.75
N GLU A 36 7.20 5.01 -18.07
CA GLU A 36 7.50 6.23 -18.80
C GLU A 36 6.20 6.89 -19.30
N MET A 37 5.05 6.26 -19.04
CA MET A 37 3.76 6.78 -19.46
C MET A 37 3.38 7.95 -18.54
N PRO A 38 3.12 9.14 -19.09
CA PRO A 38 2.73 10.28 -18.27
C PRO A 38 1.41 9.98 -17.56
N LEU A 39 1.31 10.40 -16.30
CA LEU A 39 0.03 10.45 -15.61
C LEU A 39 -0.88 11.43 -16.35
N VAL A 40 -2.01 10.92 -16.83
CA VAL A 40 -3.03 11.70 -17.53
C VAL A 40 -4.33 11.71 -16.74
N PRO A 41 -5.18 12.73 -16.93
CA PRO A 41 -6.53 12.71 -16.38
C PRO A 41 -7.32 11.47 -16.84
N LEU A 42 -8.23 11.00 -15.98
CA LEU A 42 -9.05 9.81 -16.25
C LEU A 42 -9.77 9.90 -17.61
N GLU A 43 -10.21 11.10 -18.00
CA GLU A 43 -10.90 11.32 -19.27
C GLU A 43 -10.04 10.98 -20.50
N ILE A 44 -8.73 11.26 -20.43
CA ILE A 44 -7.78 10.97 -21.50
C ILE A 44 -7.44 9.48 -21.48
N ALA A 45 -7.26 8.89 -20.30
CA ALA A 45 -6.93 7.48 -20.15
C ALA A 45 -8.00 6.56 -20.77
N VAL A 46 -9.28 6.98 -20.79
CA VAL A 46 -10.38 6.17 -21.32
C VAL A 46 -10.61 6.32 -22.83
N GLU A 47 -9.98 7.30 -23.50
CA GLU A 47 -10.18 7.54 -24.94
C GLU A 47 -9.93 6.30 -25.82
N PRO A 48 -8.85 5.50 -25.62
CA PRO A 48 -8.60 4.31 -26.43
C PRO A 48 -9.69 3.23 -26.28
N LEU A 49 -10.41 3.24 -25.16
CA LEU A 49 -11.37 2.20 -24.78
C LEU A 49 -12.79 2.46 -25.30
N VAL A 50 -13.07 3.68 -25.78
CA VAL A 50 -14.42 4.09 -26.22
C VAL A 50 -14.99 3.18 -27.31
N ARG A 51 -14.14 2.64 -28.20
CA ARG A 51 -14.58 1.73 -29.26
C ARG A 51 -15.07 0.38 -28.73
N ILE A 52 -14.54 -0.06 -27.60
CA ILE A 52 -14.86 -1.36 -26.99
C ILE A 52 -16.01 -1.18 -26.01
N LEU A 53 -15.99 -0.09 -25.23
CA LEU A 53 -16.99 0.24 -24.23
C LEU A 53 -17.45 1.69 -24.41
N PRO A 54 -18.47 1.94 -25.25
CA PRO A 54 -18.93 3.30 -25.55
C PRO A 54 -19.40 4.10 -24.33
N ALA A 55 -19.90 3.42 -23.29
CA ALA A 55 -20.36 4.05 -22.06
C ALA A 55 -19.22 4.52 -21.13
N ILE A 56 -17.96 4.19 -21.42
CA ILE A 56 -16.84 4.43 -20.51
C ILE A 56 -16.60 5.92 -20.21
N GLN A 57 -16.90 6.80 -21.18
CA GLN A 57 -16.78 8.25 -20.99
C GLN A 57 -17.77 8.76 -19.94
N SER A 58 -19.02 8.29 -19.98
CA SER A 58 -20.04 8.64 -18.98
C SER A 58 -19.64 8.14 -17.59
N HIS A 59 -19.05 6.94 -17.50
CA HIS A 59 -18.55 6.39 -16.24
C HIS A 59 -17.36 7.20 -15.70
N ALA A 60 -16.39 7.56 -16.55
CA ALA A 60 -15.26 8.41 -16.17
C ALA A 60 -15.73 9.78 -15.66
N TYR A 61 -16.70 10.39 -16.35
CA TYR A 61 -17.30 11.66 -15.94
C TYR A 61 -17.94 11.57 -14.54
N VAL A 62 -18.78 10.55 -14.32
CA VAL A 62 -19.44 10.36 -13.00
C VAL A 62 -18.42 10.06 -11.92
N ALA A 63 -17.39 9.25 -12.21
CA ALA A 63 -16.32 8.95 -11.27
C ALA A 63 -15.58 10.21 -10.84
N LYS A 64 -15.23 11.09 -11.80
CA LYS A 64 -14.58 12.38 -11.50
C LYS A 64 -15.42 13.25 -10.59
N GLN A 65 -16.72 13.36 -10.85
CA GLN A 65 -17.63 14.21 -10.07
C GLN A 65 -17.88 13.70 -8.64
N ARG A 66 -17.60 12.43 -8.37
CA ARG A 66 -17.82 11.79 -7.06
C ARG A 66 -16.53 11.42 -6.34
N CYS A 67 -15.38 11.75 -6.92
CA CYS A 67 -14.10 11.39 -6.35
C CYS A 67 -13.64 12.47 -5.38
N ASP A 68 -13.67 12.14 -4.09
CA ASP A 68 -12.97 12.91 -3.08
C ASP A 68 -11.52 12.42 -3.03
N ARG A 69 -10.59 13.30 -3.42
CA ARG A 69 -9.16 12.98 -3.48
C ARG A 69 -8.57 13.16 -2.09
N THR A 70 -7.81 12.19 -1.61
CA THR A 70 -7.06 12.32 -0.35
C THR A 70 -5.57 12.27 -0.62
N MET A 71 -4.83 13.30 -0.20
CA MET A 71 -3.38 13.35 -0.23
C MET A 71 -2.85 13.22 1.19
N PHE A 72 -1.98 12.24 1.42
CA PHE A 72 -1.29 12.09 2.69
C PHE A 72 0.08 12.76 2.64
N THR A 73 0.37 13.57 3.65
CA THR A 73 1.74 14.07 3.90
C THR A 73 2.27 13.34 5.12
N LEU A 74 3.30 12.52 4.94
CA LEU A 74 3.82 11.66 6.00
C LEU A 74 5.13 12.20 6.55
N HIS A 75 5.23 12.35 7.87
CA HIS A 75 6.49 12.53 8.59
C HIS A 75 6.90 11.20 9.21
N CYS A 76 7.89 10.52 8.63
CA CYS A 76 8.27 9.16 9.00
C CYS A 76 9.64 9.09 9.68
N LEU A 77 9.79 8.17 10.63
CA LEU A 77 11.01 7.85 11.36
C LEU A 77 11.69 6.57 10.84
N SER A 78 10.90 5.57 10.42
CA SER A 78 11.41 4.23 10.12
C SER A 78 11.36 3.83 8.64
N ALA A 79 10.89 4.74 7.78
CA ALA A 79 10.72 4.52 6.36
C ALA A 79 12.05 4.11 5.67
N LYS A 80 11.96 3.19 4.71
CA LYS A 80 13.11 2.64 3.99
C LYS A 80 13.12 3.12 2.55
N ASP A 81 14.19 3.81 2.18
CA ASP A 81 14.50 4.09 0.78
C ASP A 81 14.79 2.76 0.06
N ILE A 82 13.94 2.44 -0.91
CA ILE A 82 14.06 1.22 -1.71
C ILE A 82 14.32 1.51 -3.19
N ARG A 83 14.71 2.74 -3.56
CA ARG A 83 14.93 3.14 -4.96
C ARG A 83 15.90 2.23 -5.71
N LYS A 84 16.94 1.73 -5.03
CA LYS A 84 17.93 0.80 -5.59
C LYS A 84 17.44 -0.65 -5.72
N HIS A 85 16.28 -0.93 -5.15
CA HIS A 85 15.65 -2.25 -5.10
C HIS A 85 14.30 -2.27 -5.82
N SER A 86 13.77 -1.10 -6.19
CA SER A 86 12.56 -0.97 -6.98
C SER A 86 12.82 -1.45 -8.40
N TYR A 87 11.78 -2.04 -8.99
CA TYR A 87 11.80 -2.41 -10.40
C TYR A 87 11.80 -1.16 -11.30
N TYR A 88 11.31 -0.03 -10.79
CA TYR A 88 11.27 1.27 -11.48
C TYR A 88 12.05 2.35 -10.70
N PRO A 89 13.36 2.49 -10.93
CA PRO A 89 14.23 3.34 -10.10
C PRO A 89 13.94 4.85 -10.16
N ALA A 90 13.14 5.30 -11.14
CA ALA A 90 12.74 6.69 -11.31
C ALA A 90 11.65 7.11 -10.32
N GLU A 91 10.91 6.14 -9.77
CA GLU A 91 9.97 6.38 -8.69
C GLU A 91 10.81 6.53 -7.41
N ASP A 92 10.76 7.70 -6.75
CA ASP A 92 11.46 7.96 -5.48
C ASP A 92 10.79 7.15 -4.33
N GLU A 93 10.75 5.83 -4.50
CA GLU A 93 9.94 4.91 -3.72
C GLU A 93 10.52 4.70 -2.33
N VAL A 94 9.65 4.84 -1.34
CA VAL A 94 9.96 4.66 0.07
C VAL A 94 8.95 3.68 0.65
N LEU A 95 9.45 2.63 1.30
CA LEU A 95 8.64 1.59 1.90
C LEU A 95 8.41 1.86 3.39
N LEU A 96 7.15 1.76 3.82
CA LEU A 96 6.78 1.73 5.23
C LEU A 96 6.70 0.29 5.71
N MET A 97 7.18 0.04 6.93
CA MET A 97 7.03 -1.28 7.52
C MET A 97 5.54 -1.55 7.83
N PRO A 98 5.11 -2.82 7.78
CA PRO A 98 3.77 -3.17 8.22
C PRO A 98 3.53 -2.75 9.67
N ALA A 99 2.30 -2.33 9.97
CA ALA A 99 1.88 -1.87 11.29
C ALA A 99 2.66 -0.65 11.85
N THR A 100 3.26 0.17 10.97
CA THR A 100 3.71 1.52 11.35
C THR A 100 2.51 2.34 11.85
N GLN A 101 2.69 3.00 13.01
CA GLN A 101 1.64 3.78 13.66
C GLN A 101 1.83 5.26 13.35
N PHE A 102 0.72 5.97 13.14
CA PHE A 102 0.71 7.39 12.83
C PHE A 102 -0.34 8.11 13.66
N GLU A 103 -0.05 9.37 13.99
CA GLU A 103 -1.02 10.32 14.55
C GLU A 103 -1.39 11.36 13.48
N VAL A 104 -2.67 11.75 13.45
CA VAL A 104 -3.13 12.83 12.57
C VAL A 104 -2.77 14.17 13.21
N ILE A 105 -1.84 14.90 12.61
CA ILE A 105 -1.37 16.19 13.13
C ILE A 105 -2.01 17.38 12.41
N GLY A 106 -2.63 17.16 11.25
CA GLY A 106 -3.31 18.22 10.51
C GLY A 106 -4.26 17.68 9.45
N CYS A 107 -5.33 18.43 9.22
CA CYS A 107 -6.28 18.20 8.13
C CYS A 107 -6.55 19.52 7.42
N LEU A 108 -6.47 19.52 6.09
CA LEU A 108 -6.81 20.65 5.25
C LEU A 108 -7.76 20.20 4.14
N ASN A 109 -8.93 20.83 4.06
CA ASN A 109 -9.92 20.54 3.03
C ASN A 109 -9.93 21.68 2.00
N GLN A 110 -9.59 21.37 0.76
CA GLN A 110 -9.61 22.28 -0.38
C GLN A 110 -10.56 21.74 -1.45
N GLY A 111 -11.87 21.95 -1.27
CA GLY A 111 -12.88 21.47 -2.21
C GLY A 111 -12.94 19.94 -2.25
N ASP A 112 -12.57 19.37 -3.39
CA ASP A 112 -12.51 17.92 -3.65
C ASP A 112 -11.19 17.27 -3.19
N LEU A 113 -10.27 18.05 -2.62
CA LEU A 113 -8.98 17.58 -2.11
C LEU A 113 -8.93 17.65 -0.57
N HIS A 114 -8.78 16.50 0.06
CA HIS A 114 -8.48 16.34 1.48
C HIS A 114 -6.99 16.08 1.66
N ILE A 115 -6.30 16.98 2.35
CA ILE A 115 -4.89 16.81 2.69
C ILE A 115 -4.81 16.43 4.16
N ILE A 116 -4.29 15.24 4.44
CA ILE A 116 -4.14 14.70 5.79
C ILE A 116 -2.64 14.59 6.09
N GLN A 117 -2.20 15.29 7.13
CA GLN A 117 -0.84 15.23 7.60
C GLN A 117 -0.72 14.22 8.76
N LEU A 118 0.18 13.26 8.59
CA LEU A 118 0.41 12.17 9.53
C LEU A 118 1.84 12.23 10.05
N GLU A 119 2.03 11.99 11.33
CA GLU A 119 3.34 11.86 11.97
C GLU A 119 3.51 10.46 12.56
N GLU A 120 4.59 9.78 12.20
CA GLU A 120 4.89 8.43 12.68
C GLU A 120 5.17 8.46 14.19
N THR A 121 4.47 7.59 14.91
CA THR A 121 4.65 7.41 16.35
C THR A 121 5.42 6.13 16.63
N ARG A 122 6.14 6.09 17.74
CA ARG A 122 6.78 4.85 18.18
C ARG A 122 5.71 3.90 18.71
N PRO A 123 5.70 2.63 18.28
CA PRO A 123 4.74 1.68 18.79
C PRO A 123 4.97 1.47 20.29
N PRO A 124 3.89 1.31 21.10
CA PRO A 124 3.99 1.18 22.55
C PRO A 124 4.73 -0.10 22.98
N HIS A 125 4.82 -1.09 22.09
CA HIS A 125 5.55 -2.33 22.28
C HIS A 125 6.29 -2.68 20.98
N PRO A 126 7.49 -3.29 21.05
CA PRO A 126 8.20 -3.72 19.86
C PRO A 126 7.40 -4.79 19.10
N LEU A 127 7.15 -4.57 17.81
CA LEU A 127 6.36 -5.48 16.96
C LEU A 127 7.12 -6.75 16.57
N LEU A 128 8.46 -6.70 16.60
CA LEU A 128 9.33 -7.83 16.35
C LEU A 128 10.15 -8.13 17.60
N LEU A 129 10.16 -9.39 18.01
CA LEU A 129 11.11 -9.85 19.01
C LEU A 129 12.53 -9.81 18.42
N PRO A 130 13.55 -9.42 19.20
CA PRO A 130 14.93 -9.53 18.75
C PRO A 130 15.24 -10.97 18.35
N VAL A 131 15.83 -11.16 17.16
CA VAL A 131 16.32 -12.48 16.75
C VAL A 131 17.38 -12.92 17.75
N GLN A 132 17.16 -14.05 18.40
CA GLN A 132 18.15 -14.67 19.27
C GLN A 132 19.29 -15.19 18.38
N ILE A 133 20.41 -14.46 18.34
CA ILE A 133 21.61 -14.95 17.65
C ILE A 133 22.15 -16.12 18.49
N VAL A 134 21.91 -17.34 18.02
CA VAL A 134 22.59 -18.51 18.58
C VAL A 134 24.06 -18.39 18.19
N VAL A 135 24.89 -17.95 19.13
CA VAL A 135 26.34 -17.97 18.92
C VAL A 135 26.75 -19.45 18.84
N PRO A 136 27.32 -19.92 17.73
CA PRO A 136 27.77 -21.30 17.64
C PRO A 136 28.83 -21.57 18.72
N PRO A 137 28.84 -22.75 19.35
CA PRO A 137 29.81 -23.06 20.39
C PRO A 137 31.23 -22.95 19.83
N SER A 138 32.08 -22.18 20.50
CA SER A 138 33.48 -22.02 20.15
C SER A 138 34.16 -23.39 20.22
N ILE A 139 34.72 -23.84 19.08
CA ILE A 139 35.49 -25.07 19.01
C ILE A 139 36.81 -24.80 19.74
N ASN A 140 36.92 -25.25 20.99
CA ASN A 140 38.19 -25.20 21.71
C ASN A 140 39.20 -26.11 21.00
N PRO A 141 40.43 -25.66 20.74
CA PRO A 141 41.46 -26.50 20.14
C PRO A 141 41.81 -27.65 21.09
N THR A 142 41.76 -28.87 20.57
CA THR A 142 42.14 -30.11 21.26
C THR A 142 43.60 -30.06 21.67
N PRO A 143 43.97 -30.33 22.94
CA PRO A 143 45.37 -30.40 23.35
C PRO A 143 46.06 -31.60 22.70
N SER A 144 47.29 -31.34 22.22
CA SER A 144 48.17 -32.28 21.51
C SER A 144 48.76 -33.37 22.40
#